data_AF-A0AAV1MAY7-F1
#
_entry.id   AF-A0AAV1MAY7-F1
#
_cell.length_a   1.000
_cell.length_b   1.000
_cell.length_c   1.000
_cell.angle_alpha   90.00
_cell.angle_beta   90.00
_cell.angle_gamma   90.00
#
_symmetry.space_group_name_H-M   'P 1'
#
loop_
_entity.id
_entity.type
_entity.pdbx_description
1 polymer ?
#
loop_
_entity_poly.entity_id
_entity_poly.type
_entity_poly.pdbx_seq_one_letter_code
_entity_poly.pdbx_strand_id
1 'polypeptide(L)'
;MFSLYSYNLKADILSVEQRLKKLSTSLNSDSNLEFLYPKKCFEILESFSHSASNLTMCSILNARPVRLCEKCIDKYVTFHNRYEELLKTVINGTTCSSVLISNDRLDVVLQYHNSILEIWDKGNCNSCFDWNGGVPTLSNDTKHFNKLFNETMKCLINNFDPKNNATVCEKCMQYYMQLNTFYSTLSTDAIGVDSICMDVVDSMNSTRSIWSKTLNCCKLRISPEVVFLFSAGLISFLPLIFYMSVRYCGPIRDLPKVLRESRFKQTILRSVNSRED
;
A
#
# COMPACT_ATOMS: atom_id res chain seq x y z
N MET A 1 61.20 38.29 2.64
CA MET A 1 60.02 37.43 2.85
C MET A 1 58.68 38.19 3.02
N PHE A 2 58.61 39.51 2.77
CA PHE A 2 57.38 40.30 2.92
C PHE A 2 56.72 40.76 1.59
N SER A 3 57.37 40.53 0.44
CA SER A 3 56.86 41.00 -0.87
C SER A 3 55.86 40.05 -1.56
N LEU A 4 55.80 38.77 -1.15
CA LEU A 4 54.92 37.77 -1.78
C LEU A 4 53.51 37.75 -1.16
N TYR A 5 53.37 38.13 0.11
CA TYR A 5 52.06 38.19 0.79
C TYR A 5 51.19 39.35 0.31
N SER A 6 51.80 40.49 -0.04
CA SER A 6 51.07 41.68 -0.52
C SER A 6 50.44 41.47 -1.91
N TYR A 7 51.10 40.69 -2.79
CA TYR A 7 50.60 40.40 -4.13
C TYR A 7 49.37 39.48 -4.11
N ASN A 8 49.40 38.42 -3.29
CA ASN A 8 48.29 37.47 -3.16
C ASN A 8 47.06 38.11 -2.51
N LEU A 9 47.24 38.94 -1.48
CA LEU A 9 46.12 39.67 -0.85
C LEU A 9 45.43 40.62 -1.86
N LYS A 10 46.22 41.28 -2.71
CA LYS A 10 45.72 42.25 -3.70
C LYS A 10 45.02 41.55 -4.88
N ALA A 11 45.47 40.35 -5.27
CA ALA A 11 44.81 39.52 -6.27
C ALA A 11 43.47 38.97 -5.76
N ASP A 12 43.42 38.52 -4.50
CA ASP A 12 42.18 38.05 -3.87
C ASP A 12 41.16 39.17 -3.69
N ILE A 13 41.59 40.36 -3.25
CA ILE A 13 40.72 41.54 -3.13
C ILE A 13 40.17 41.96 -4.49
N LEU A 14 40.98 41.93 -5.56
CA LEU A 14 40.53 42.25 -6.92
C LEU A 14 39.48 41.23 -7.42
N SER A 15 39.62 39.96 -7.05
CA SER A 15 38.66 38.90 -7.37
C SER A 15 37.34 39.04 -6.61
N VAL A 16 37.40 39.49 -5.35
CA VAL A 16 36.23 39.74 -4.50
C VAL A 16 35.50 41.00 -4.96
N GLU A 17 36.22 42.05 -5.34
CA GLU A 17 35.64 43.28 -5.87
C GLU A 17 34.96 43.05 -7.22
N GLN A 18 35.51 42.17 -8.07
CA GLN A 18 34.83 41.72 -9.30
C GLN A 18 33.56 40.92 -9.01
N ARG A 19 33.57 40.04 -8.00
CA ARG A 19 32.37 39.29 -7.57
C ARG A 19 31.30 40.21 -6.97
N LEU A 20 31.71 41.21 -6.18
CA LEU A 20 30.81 42.21 -5.59
C LEU A 20 30.26 43.16 -6.65
N LYS A 21 31.07 43.59 -7.63
CA LYS A 21 30.57 44.36 -8.77
C LYS A 21 29.53 43.57 -9.57
N LYS A 22 29.80 42.28 -9.83
CA LYS A 22 28.87 41.37 -10.51
C LYS A 22 27.55 41.17 -9.74
N LEU A 23 27.60 41.11 -8.41
CA LEU A 23 26.40 41.09 -7.55
C LEU A 23 25.67 42.44 -7.49
N SER A 24 26.40 43.55 -7.49
CA SER A 24 25.80 44.90 -7.44
C SER A 24 25.07 45.25 -8.75
N THR A 25 25.57 44.76 -9.89
CA THR A 25 24.88 44.88 -11.18
C THR A 25 23.61 44.04 -11.26
N SER A 26 23.50 42.93 -10.51
CA SER A 26 22.28 42.11 -10.50
C SER A 26 21.15 42.64 -9.60
N LEU A 27 21.44 43.58 -8.69
CA LEU A 27 20.47 44.08 -7.71
C LEU A 27 19.79 45.41 -8.11
N ASN A 28 20.33 46.14 -9.10
CA ASN A 28 19.87 47.49 -9.47
C ASN A 28 19.11 47.58 -10.79
N SER A 29 18.71 46.46 -11.40
CA SER A 29 17.89 46.46 -12.63
C SER A 29 16.62 45.64 -12.45
N ASP A 30 15.64 46.21 -11.75
CA ASP A 30 14.23 45.93 -12.01
C ASP A 30 13.91 46.40 -13.44
N SER A 31 14.21 45.55 -14.43
CA SER A 31 13.49 45.41 -15.71
C SER A 31 14.21 44.55 -16.76
N ASN A 32 15.33 43.87 -16.47
CA ASN A 32 15.91 42.86 -17.37
C ASN A 32 16.76 41.88 -16.55
N LEU A 33 16.11 40.87 -15.98
CA LEU A 33 16.81 39.68 -15.50
C LEU A 33 17.43 39.00 -16.73
N GLU A 34 18.68 39.33 -17.03
CA GLU A 34 19.48 38.54 -17.96
C GLU A 34 19.60 37.15 -17.32
N PHE A 35 18.72 36.24 -17.74
CA PHE A 35 18.63 34.90 -17.19
C PHE A 35 20.03 34.29 -17.20
N LEU A 36 20.47 33.78 -16.04
CA LEU A 36 21.74 33.07 -15.86
C LEU A 36 21.82 31.78 -16.72
N TYR A 37 20.76 31.48 -17.46
CA TYR A 37 20.55 30.31 -18.28
C TYR A 37 19.79 30.69 -19.57
N PRO A 38 19.90 29.89 -20.64
CA PRO A 38 19.25 30.20 -21.91
C PRO A 38 17.73 30.36 -21.77
N LYS A 39 17.15 31.37 -22.46
CA LYS A 39 15.69 31.63 -22.47
C LYS A 39 14.87 30.37 -22.77
N LYS A 40 15.34 29.53 -23.68
CA LYS A 40 14.63 28.30 -24.04
C LYS A 40 14.60 27.27 -22.89
N CYS A 41 15.61 27.23 -22.02
CA CYS A 41 15.54 26.41 -20.80
C CYS A 41 14.51 26.96 -19.82
N PHE A 42 14.36 28.29 -19.71
CA PHE A 42 13.30 28.89 -18.90
C PHE A 42 11.90 28.51 -19.41
N GLU A 43 11.66 28.57 -20.72
CA GLU A 43 10.38 28.18 -21.32
C GLU A 43 10.03 26.71 -21.03
N ILE A 44 11.02 25.81 -21.07
CA ILE A 44 10.82 24.40 -20.73
C ILE A 44 10.54 24.23 -19.23
N LEU A 45 11.25 24.96 -18.38
CA LEU A 45 11.02 24.96 -16.93
C LEU A 45 9.62 25.46 -16.57
N GLU A 46 9.17 26.54 -17.21
CA GLU A 46 7.82 27.08 -17.04
C GLU A 46 6.76 26.05 -17.47
N SER A 47 6.96 25.41 -18.62
CA SER A 47 6.10 24.32 -19.11
C SER A 47 6.05 23.12 -18.16
N PHE A 48 7.20 22.72 -17.59
CA PHE A 48 7.27 21.70 -16.54
C PHE A 48 6.53 22.12 -15.26
N SER A 49 6.66 23.38 -14.84
CA SER A 49 5.97 23.90 -13.65
C SER A 49 4.44 23.84 -13.82
N HIS A 50 3.94 24.18 -15.01
CA HIS A 50 2.52 24.09 -15.33
C HIS A 50 2.02 22.63 -15.36
N SER A 51 2.79 21.71 -15.96
CA SER A 51 2.40 20.29 -15.99
C SER A 51 2.41 19.67 -14.59
N ALA A 52 3.39 20.02 -13.74
CA ALA A 52 3.47 19.61 -12.33
C ALA A 52 2.27 20.13 -11.51
N SER A 53 1.92 21.41 -11.66
CA SER A 53 0.75 22.00 -11.00
C SER A 53 -0.54 21.32 -11.43
N ASN A 54 -0.71 21.08 -12.73
CA ASN A 54 -1.92 20.43 -13.26
C ASN A 54 -2.07 18.98 -12.78
N LEU A 55 -0.97 18.21 -12.74
CA LEU A 55 -0.98 16.86 -12.20
C LEU A 55 -1.30 16.86 -10.70
N THR A 56 -0.67 17.75 -9.94
CA THR A 56 -0.92 17.90 -8.49
C THR A 56 -2.39 18.24 -8.22
N MET A 57 -2.94 19.22 -8.94
CA MET A 57 -4.36 19.59 -8.85
C MET A 57 -5.27 18.41 -9.16
N CYS A 58 -5.02 17.70 -10.27
CA CYS A 58 -5.80 16.52 -10.63
C CYS A 58 -5.74 15.44 -9.52
N SER A 59 -4.55 15.23 -8.97
CA SER A 59 -4.30 14.23 -7.94
C SER A 59 -5.12 14.50 -6.67
N ILE A 60 -5.10 15.75 -6.21
CA ILE A 60 -5.83 16.17 -5.00
C ILE A 60 -7.35 16.06 -5.22
N LEU A 61 -7.85 16.47 -6.39
CA LEU A 61 -9.29 16.41 -6.70
C LEU A 61 -9.82 14.98 -6.82
N ASN A 62 -8.95 14.01 -7.13
CA ASN A 62 -9.31 12.58 -7.26
C ASN A 62 -8.74 11.72 -6.12
N ALA A 63 -8.48 12.33 -4.96
CA ALA A 63 -7.94 11.62 -3.80
C ALA A 63 -9.03 10.84 -3.01
N ARG A 64 -10.31 11.21 -3.15
CA ARG A 64 -11.43 10.53 -2.46
C ARG A 64 -12.74 10.59 -3.28
N PRO A 65 -13.28 9.43 -3.72
CA PRO A 65 -12.62 8.11 -3.77
C PRO A 65 -11.35 8.16 -4.61
N VAL A 66 -10.38 7.28 -4.35
CA VAL A 66 -9.10 7.29 -5.07
C VAL A 66 -9.34 6.88 -6.52
N ARG A 67 -9.15 7.84 -7.44
CA ARG A 67 -9.24 7.67 -8.90
C ARG A 67 -8.10 8.39 -9.62
N LEU A 68 -6.98 8.55 -8.92
CA LEU A 68 -5.81 9.29 -9.38
C LEU A 68 -5.26 8.71 -10.68
N CYS A 69 -5.06 7.39 -10.71
CA CYS A 69 -4.36 6.75 -11.83
C CYS A 69 -5.16 6.93 -13.12
N GLU A 70 -6.46 6.60 -13.10
CA GLU A 70 -7.35 6.67 -14.25
C GLU A 70 -7.67 8.10 -14.68
N LYS A 71 -7.88 9.02 -13.74
CA LYS A 71 -8.32 10.39 -14.07
C LYS A 71 -7.18 11.33 -14.43
N CYS A 72 -5.96 11.05 -13.98
CA CYS A 72 -4.83 11.96 -14.12
C CYS A 72 -3.75 11.46 -15.09
N ILE A 73 -3.96 10.33 -15.77
CA ILE A 73 -2.98 9.72 -16.69
C ILE A 73 -2.45 10.71 -17.75
N ASP A 74 -3.31 11.50 -18.39
CA ASP A 74 -2.87 12.46 -19.41
C ASP A 74 -1.94 13.54 -18.83
N LYS A 75 -2.24 13.97 -17.60
CA LYS A 75 -1.45 14.97 -16.88
C LYS A 75 -0.12 14.37 -16.42
N TYR A 76 -0.12 13.11 -16.01
CA TYR A 76 1.09 12.34 -15.69
C TYR A 76 2.02 12.20 -16.90
N VAL A 77 1.49 11.75 -18.05
CA VAL A 77 2.28 11.62 -19.29
C VAL A 77 2.86 12.96 -19.70
N THR A 78 2.08 14.04 -19.63
CA THR A 78 2.55 15.38 -19.95
C THR A 78 3.66 15.84 -19.00
N PHE A 79 3.47 15.64 -17.68
CA PHE A 79 4.46 15.95 -16.66
C PHE A 79 5.79 15.20 -16.89
N HIS A 80 5.71 13.90 -17.11
CA HIS A 80 6.87 13.06 -17.39
C HIS A 80 7.60 13.51 -18.66
N ASN A 81 6.86 13.74 -19.75
CA ASN A 81 7.45 14.18 -21.03
C ASN A 81 8.13 15.55 -20.93
N ARG A 82 7.55 16.51 -20.18
CA ARG A 82 8.18 17.83 -19.98
C ARG A 82 9.44 17.77 -19.13
N TYR A 83 9.46 16.87 -18.14
CA TYR A 83 10.67 16.63 -17.37
C TYR A 83 11.77 15.99 -18.23
N GLU A 84 11.44 14.96 -19.03
CA GLU A 84 12.36 14.34 -19.98
C GLU A 84 12.91 15.34 -21.02
N GLU A 85 12.06 16.26 -21.51
CA GLU A 85 12.46 17.36 -22.39
C GLU A 85 13.48 18.29 -21.70
N LEU A 86 13.25 18.61 -20.43
CA LEU A 86 14.17 19.42 -19.61
C LEU A 86 15.53 18.73 -19.41
N LEU A 87 15.54 17.40 -19.25
CA LEU A 87 16.77 16.62 -19.12
C LEU A 87 17.57 16.56 -20.42
N LYS A 88 16.90 16.38 -21.56
CA LYS A 88 17.55 16.08 -22.86
C LYS A 88 17.90 17.31 -23.68
N THR A 89 17.26 18.47 -23.45
CA THR A 89 17.48 19.66 -24.27
C THR A 89 18.89 20.23 -24.06
N VAL A 90 19.64 20.34 -25.15
CA VAL A 90 21.00 20.92 -25.20
C VAL A 90 20.95 22.26 -25.92
N ILE A 91 21.55 23.29 -25.30
CA ILE A 91 21.67 24.63 -25.88
C ILE A 91 23.11 25.08 -25.72
N ASN A 92 23.74 25.47 -26.83
CA ASN A 92 25.13 25.94 -26.86
C ASN A 92 26.13 24.96 -26.19
N GLY A 93 25.88 23.65 -26.30
CA GLY A 93 26.73 22.61 -25.72
C GLY A 93 26.46 22.30 -24.24
N THR A 94 25.49 22.95 -23.60
CA THR A 94 25.11 22.75 -22.19
C THR A 94 23.67 22.22 -22.10
N THR A 95 23.41 21.20 -21.27
CA THR A 95 22.03 20.69 -21.07
C THR A 95 21.26 21.61 -20.13
N CYS A 96 19.95 21.78 -20.35
CA CYS A 96 19.12 22.57 -19.44
C CYS A 96 19.14 22.00 -18.02
N SER A 97 19.13 20.66 -17.88
CA SER A 97 19.31 20.00 -16.60
C SER A 97 20.61 20.39 -15.88
N SER A 98 21.74 20.49 -16.59
CA SER A 98 23.01 20.88 -15.95
C SER A 98 23.04 22.30 -15.40
N VAL A 99 22.08 23.16 -15.78
CA VAL A 99 21.98 24.55 -15.30
C VAL A 99 20.80 24.75 -14.32
N LEU A 100 19.75 23.91 -14.41
CA LEU A 100 18.51 24.07 -13.64
C LEU A 100 18.29 23.01 -12.56
N ILE A 101 18.96 21.86 -12.65
CA ILE A 101 18.86 20.75 -11.69
C ILE A 101 20.22 20.59 -11.00
N SER A 102 20.21 20.24 -9.72
CA SER A 102 21.41 20.00 -8.90
C SER A 102 22.41 21.16 -8.86
N ASN A 103 21.97 22.40 -9.14
CA ASN A 103 22.83 23.59 -9.12
C ASN A 103 22.83 24.32 -7.77
N ASP A 104 21.90 23.98 -6.89
CA ASP A 104 21.81 24.50 -5.54
C ASP A 104 21.48 23.35 -4.56
N ARG A 105 21.65 23.59 -3.26
CA ARG A 105 21.46 22.57 -2.22
C ARG A 105 20.01 22.15 -2.04
N LEU A 106 19.05 23.00 -2.43
CA LEU A 106 17.64 22.73 -2.28
C LEU A 106 17.11 21.91 -3.45
N ASP A 107 17.60 22.18 -4.67
CA ASP A 107 17.27 21.49 -5.92
C ASP A 107 15.77 21.32 -6.12
N VAL A 108 15.07 22.46 -6.12
CA VAL A 108 13.61 22.54 -6.09
C VAL A 108 12.97 21.74 -7.22
N VAL A 109 13.55 21.80 -8.43
CA VAL A 109 13.02 21.12 -9.62
C VAL A 109 13.03 19.61 -9.41
N LEU A 110 14.15 19.04 -8.97
CA LEU A 110 14.27 17.60 -8.71
C LEU A 110 13.39 17.16 -7.54
N GLN A 111 13.34 17.95 -6.46
CA GLN A 111 12.54 17.61 -5.29
C GLN A 111 11.04 17.53 -5.60
N TYR A 112 10.50 18.52 -6.32
CA TYR A 112 9.10 18.49 -6.75
C TYR A 112 8.84 17.36 -7.73
N HIS A 113 9.76 17.12 -8.68
CA HIS A 113 9.64 16.00 -9.59
C HIS A 113 9.49 14.67 -8.84
N ASN A 114 10.41 14.39 -7.92
CA ASN A 114 10.45 13.14 -7.17
C ASN A 114 9.25 13.00 -6.24
N SER A 115 8.83 14.07 -5.57
CA SER A 115 7.66 14.04 -4.67
C SER A 115 6.37 13.70 -5.41
N ILE A 116 6.19 14.26 -6.61
CA ILE A 116 5.02 13.98 -7.45
C ILE A 116 5.09 12.55 -8.00
N LEU A 117 6.26 12.11 -8.45
CA LEU A 117 6.47 10.75 -8.96
C LEU A 117 6.24 9.70 -7.86
N GLU A 118 6.68 9.97 -6.64
CA GLU A 118 6.47 9.08 -5.49
C GLU A 118 4.99 8.83 -5.19
N ILE A 119 4.11 9.82 -5.41
CA ILE A 119 2.66 9.63 -5.27
C ILE A 119 2.14 8.65 -6.33
N TRP A 120 2.60 8.80 -7.57
CA TRP A 120 2.21 7.91 -8.68
C TRP A 120 2.68 6.46 -8.44
N ASP A 121 3.93 6.31 -7.97
CA ASP A 121 4.55 5.02 -7.69
C ASP A 121 3.93 4.33 -6.47
N LYS A 122 3.66 5.06 -5.39
CA LYS A 122 2.91 4.54 -4.22
C LYS A 122 1.50 4.11 -4.59
N GLY A 123 0.89 4.76 -5.58
CA GLY A 123 -0.39 4.36 -6.14
C GLY A 123 -0.31 3.11 -7.02
N ASN A 124 0.90 2.60 -7.29
CA ASN A 124 1.18 1.55 -8.28
C ASN A 124 0.43 1.82 -9.60
N CYS A 125 0.36 3.10 -10.01
CA CYS A 125 -0.50 3.53 -11.10
C CYS A 125 -0.06 2.96 -12.45
N ASN A 126 1.22 2.61 -12.61
CA ASN A 126 1.71 1.95 -13.82
C ASN A 126 1.00 0.61 -14.09
N SER A 127 0.59 -0.11 -13.04
CA SER A 127 -0.10 -1.41 -13.15
C SER A 127 -1.56 -1.30 -13.63
N CYS A 128 -2.14 -0.11 -13.60
CA CYS A 128 -3.46 0.15 -14.20
C CYS A 128 -3.43 0.17 -15.74
N PHE A 129 -2.25 0.28 -16.37
CA PHE A 129 -2.11 0.57 -17.80
C PHE A 129 -1.13 -0.36 -18.53
N ASP A 130 -1.42 -0.62 -19.80
CA ASP A 130 -0.52 -1.21 -20.77
C ASP A 130 0.24 -0.08 -21.51
N TRP A 131 1.57 -0.17 -21.54
CA TRP A 131 2.47 0.86 -22.08
C TRP A 131 3.00 0.55 -23.49
N ASN A 132 2.52 -0.52 -24.14
CA ASN A 132 3.08 -1.09 -25.38
C ASN A 132 2.86 -0.24 -26.66
N GLY A 133 2.18 0.90 -26.58
CA GLY A 133 1.79 1.72 -27.74
C GLY A 133 2.18 3.19 -27.69
N GLY A 134 3.06 3.59 -26.76
CA GLY A 134 3.45 5.00 -26.56
C GLY A 134 2.38 5.86 -25.86
N VAL A 135 1.10 5.51 -26.02
CA VAL A 135 -0.02 6.04 -25.24
C VAL A 135 -0.46 4.99 -24.22
N PRO A 136 -0.52 5.32 -22.92
CA PRO A 136 -1.00 4.39 -21.90
C PRO A 136 -2.48 4.08 -22.13
N THR A 137 -2.81 2.79 -22.18
CA THR A 137 -4.21 2.34 -22.28
C THR A 137 -4.55 1.48 -21.08
N LEU A 138 -5.78 1.53 -20.57
CA LEU A 138 -6.16 0.71 -19.41
C LEU A 138 -5.91 -0.76 -19.69
N SER A 139 -5.28 -1.44 -18.73
CA SER A 139 -5.02 -2.88 -18.83
C SER A 139 -6.33 -3.66 -18.92
N ASN A 140 -6.28 -4.85 -19.54
CA ASN A 140 -7.47 -5.69 -19.69
C ASN A 140 -8.08 -6.04 -18.33
N ASP A 141 -7.24 -6.28 -17.32
CA ASP A 141 -7.69 -6.57 -15.96
C ASP A 141 -8.40 -5.37 -15.32
N THR A 142 -7.85 -4.16 -15.45
CA THR A 142 -8.46 -2.93 -14.94
C THR A 142 -9.79 -2.64 -15.63
N LYS A 143 -9.87 -2.83 -16.95
CA LYS A 143 -11.13 -2.71 -17.71
C LYS A 143 -12.17 -3.71 -17.22
N HIS A 144 -11.78 -4.96 -17.00
CA HIS A 144 -12.68 -6.00 -16.52
C HIS A 144 -13.16 -5.73 -15.09
N PHE A 145 -12.25 -5.32 -14.20
CA PHE A 145 -12.60 -4.90 -12.84
C PHE A 145 -13.63 -3.76 -12.85
N ASN A 146 -13.37 -2.70 -13.62
CA ASN A 146 -14.26 -1.54 -13.71
C ASN A 146 -15.65 -1.91 -14.23
N LYS A 147 -15.74 -2.87 -15.17
CA LYS A 147 -17.03 -3.38 -15.63
C LYS A 147 -17.81 -4.04 -14.50
N LEU A 148 -17.20 -5.00 -13.80
CA LEU A 148 -17.82 -5.71 -12.67
C LEU A 148 -18.18 -4.77 -11.52
N PHE A 149 -17.31 -3.80 -11.24
CA PHE A 149 -17.54 -2.76 -10.25
C PHE A 149 -18.77 -1.92 -10.61
N ASN A 150 -18.85 -1.42 -11.85
CA ASN A 150 -19.99 -0.63 -12.31
C ASN A 150 -21.30 -1.42 -12.28
N GLU A 151 -21.28 -2.70 -12.68
CA GLU A 151 -22.45 -3.59 -12.60
C GLU A 151 -22.90 -3.80 -11.14
N THR A 152 -21.95 -4.03 -10.23
CA THR A 152 -22.21 -4.19 -8.80
C THR A 152 -22.81 -2.92 -8.20
N MET A 153 -22.18 -1.77 -8.41
CA MET A 153 -22.67 -0.49 -7.90
C MET A 153 -24.04 -0.13 -8.47
N LYS A 154 -24.28 -0.41 -9.77
CA LYS A 154 -25.60 -0.22 -10.39
C LYS A 154 -26.66 -1.10 -9.73
N CYS A 155 -26.35 -2.37 -9.43
CA CYS A 155 -27.27 -3.24 -8.71
C CYS A 155 -27.59 -2.68 -7.31
N LEU A 156 -26.56 -2.28 -6.57
CA LEU A 156 -26.70 -1.74 -5.21
C LEU A 156 -27.57 -0.48 -5.20
N ILE A 157 -27.30 0.48 -6.10
CA ILE A 157 -28.06 1.74 -6.20
C ILE A 157 -29.52 1.46 -6.57
N ASN A 158 -29.77 0.60 -7.56
CA ASN A 158 -31.12 0.35 -8.04
C ASN A 158 -32.02 -0.38 -7.02
N ASN A 159 -31.42 -1.17 -6.12
CA ASN A 159 -32.16 -1.93 -5.13
C ASN A 159 -32.11 -1.31 -3.74
N PHE A 160 -31.35 -0.22 -3.54
CA PHE A 160 -31.18 0.43 -2.25
C PHE A 160 -32.53 0.86 -1.66
N ASP A 161 -32.88 0.28 -0.52
CA ASP A 161 -34.04 0.66 0.27
C ASP A 161 -33.59 1.04 1.69
N PRO A 162 -33.71 2.31 2.11
CA PRO A 162 -33.31 2.74 3.45
C PRO A 162 -34.09 2.06 4.58
N LYS A 163 -35.22 1.38 4.29
CA LYS A 163 -36.03 0.66 5.27
C LYS A 163 -35.78 -0.85 5.27
N ASN A 164 -35.20 -1.41 4.21
CA ASN A 164 -35.05 -2.87 4.07
C ASN A 164 -33.79 -3.29 3.29
N ASN A 165 -32.64 -3.24 3.99
CA ASN A 165 -31.34 -3.63 3.44
C ASN A 165 -31.24 -5.13 3.04
N ALA A 166 -32.05 -6.02 3.64
CA ALA A 166 -31.93 -7.47 3.41
C ALA A 166 -32.20 -7.85 1.95
N THR A 167 -33.12 -7.15 1.29
CA THR A 167 -33.48 -7.40 -0.12
C THR A 167 -32.37 -7.00 -1.10
N VAL A 168 -31.52 -6.03 -0.73
CA VAL A 168 -30.36 -5.60 -1.52
C VAL A 168 -29.32 -6.71 -1.57
N CYS A 169 -29.03 -7.29 -0.40
CA CYS A 169 -28.02 -8.34 -0.26
C CYS A 169 -28.36 -9.55 -1.12
N GLU A 170 -29.61 -10.00 -1.12
CA GLU A 170 -30.05 -11.16 -1.91
C GLU A 170 -29.95 -10.89 -3.41
N LYS A 171 -30.47 -9.75 -3.87
CA LYS A 171 -30.50 -9.41 -5.30
C LYS A 171 -29.11 -9.12 -5.89
N CYS A 172 -28.22 -8.53 -5.10
CA CYS A 172 -26.90 -8.11 -5.58
C CYS A 172 -25.75 -9.04 -5.17
N MET A 173 -26.03 -10.15 -4.46
CA MET A 173 -25.03 -11.12 -4.01
C MET A 173 -24.16 -11.61 -5.17
N GLN A 174 -24.76 -11.98 -6.29
CA GLN A 174 -24.04 -12.55 -7.42
C GLN A 174 -23.06 -11.55 -8.04
N TYR A 175 -23.46 -10.30 -8.23
CA TYR A 175 -22.58 -9.23 -8.75
C TYR A 175 -21.40 -8.98 -7.80
N TYR A 176 -21.69 -8.84 -6.50
CA TYR A 176 -20.65 -8.65 -5.48
C TYR A 176 -19.68 -9.83 -5.43
N MET A 177 -20.18 -11.07 -5.49
CA MET A 177 -19.35 -12.28 -5.46
C MET A 177 -18.46 -12.38 -6.70
N GLN A 178 -18.97 -12.05 -7.89
CA GLN A 178 -18.17 -12.03 -9.11
C GLN A 178 -17.04 -11.00 -9.02
N LEU A 179 -17.36 -9.77 -8.59
CA LEU A 179 -16.36 -8.72 -8.35
C LEU A 179 -15.30 -9.15 -7.34
N ASN A 180 -15.72 -9.70 -6.19
CA ASN A 180 -14.81 -10.11 -5.13
C ASN A 180 -13.92 -11.30 -5.55
N THR A 181 -14.48 -12.23 -6.32
CA THR A 181 -13.72 -13.37 -6.85
C THR A 181 -12.67 -12.88 -7.83
N PHE A 182 -13.04 -12.03 -8.78
CA PHE A 182 -12.11 -11.46 -9.74
C PHE A 182 -10.99 -10.66 -9.04
N TYR A 183 -11.34 -9.78 -8.09
CA TYR A 183 -10.34 -9.07 -7.31
C TYR A 183 -9.35 -10.02 -6.60
N SER A 184 -9.84 -11.15 -6.07
CA SER A 184 -8.99 -12.14 -5.41
C SER A 184 -8.05 -12.86 -6.39
N THR A 185 -8.39 -12.94 -7.68
CA THR A 185 -7.49 -13.47 -8.72
C THR A 185 -6.39 -12.48 -9.12
N LEU A 186 -6.61 -11.18 -8.92
CA LEU A 186 -5.61 -10.14 -9.17
C LEU A 186 -4.60 -10.03 -8.03
N SER A 187 -4.99 -10.37 -6.80
CA SER A 187 -4.10 -10.32 -5.63
C SER A 187 -3.20 -11.56 -5.59
N THR A 188 -1.94 -11.40 -5.98
CA THR A 188 -0.91 -12.46 -5.91
C THR A 188 -0.50 -12.80 -4.47
N ASP A 189 -0.72 -11.90 -3.52
CA ASP A 189 -0.43 -12.10 -2.09
C ASP A 189 -1.69 -11.98 -1.23
N ALA A 190 -1.71 -12.68 -0.10
CA ALA A 190 -2.77 -12.58 0.92
C ALA A 190 -2.97 -11.15 1.48
N ILE A 191 -2.01 -10.25 1.23
CA ILE A 191 -2.02 -8.84 1.63
C ILE A 191 -2.50 -7.92 0.47
N GLY A 192 -2.35 -8.35 -0.79
CA GLY A 192 -3.04 -7.76 -1.96
C GLY A 192 -2.64 -6.35 -2.40
N VAL A 193 -1.40 -5.92 -2.17
CA VAL A 193 -0.98 -4.52 -2.41
C VAL A 193 0.09 -4.34 -3.49
N ASP A 194 0.98 -5.31 -3.71
CA ASP A 194 2.21 -5.03 -4.48
C ASP A 194 2.02 -5.05 -6.01
N SER A 195 0.95 -5.65 -6.53
CA SER A 195 0.71 -5.78 -7.98
C SER A 195 -0.54 -5.06 -8.50
N ILE A 196 -1.41 -4.56 -7.63
CA ILE A 196 -2.68 -3.94 -8.01
C ILE A 196 -2.58 -2.43 -7.87
N CYS A 197 -3.09 -1.67 -8.84
CA CYS A 197 -3.14 -0.23 -8.74
C CYS A 197 -4.17 0.26 -7.71
N MET A 198 -3.87 1.40 -7.08
CA MET A 198 -4.62 1.89 -5.92
C MET A 198 -6.08 2.25 -6.23
N ASP A 199 -6.40 2.67 -7.46
CA ASP A 199 -7.77 2.95 -7.90
C ASP A 199 -8.68 1.70 -7.76
N VAL A 200 -8.14 0.51 -8.08
CA VAL A 200 -8.83 -0.78 -7.94
C VAL A 200 -8.96 -1.18 -6.47
N VAL A 201 -7.87 -1.05 -5.71
CA VAL A 201 -7.83 -1.37 -4.27
C VAL A 201 -8.83 -0.53 -3.48
N ASP A 202 -8.85 0.80 -3.69
CA ASP A 202 -9.77 1.71 -3.00
C ASP A 202 -11.23 1.44 -3.39
N SER A 203 -11.49 1.20 -4.68
CA SER A 203 -12.83 0.85 -5.17
C SER A 203 -13.33 -0.45 -4.53
N MET A 204 -12.48 -1.47 -4.41
CA MET A 204 -12.85 -2.73 -3.77
C MET A 204 -13.05 -2.57 -2.26
N ASN A 205 -12.17 -1.84 -1.59
CA ASN A 205 -12.28 -1.58 -0.14
C ASN A 205 -13.55 -0.78 0.19
N SER A 206 -13.85 0.24 -0.61
CA SER A 206 -15.09 1.01 -0.51
C SER A 206 -16.32 0.11 -0.73
N THR A 207 -16.29 -0.75 -1.75
CA THR A 207 -17.38 -1.70 -2.02
C THR A 207 -17.58 -2.68 -0.87
N ARG A 208 -16.50 -3.25 -0.32
CA ARG A 208 -16.55 -4.14 0.85
C ARG A 208 -17.09 -3.41 2.09
N SER A 209 -16.73 -2.15 2.29
CA SER A 209 -17.24 -1.33 3.38
C SER A 209 -18.75 -1.08 3.25
N ILE A 210 -19.22 -0.74 2.04
CA ILE A 210 -20.66 -0.59 1.75
C ILE A 210 -21.38 -1.91 2.00
N TRP A 211 -20.88 -3.01 1.44
CA TRP A 211 -21.48 -4.34 1.57
C TRP A 211 -21.57 -4.83 3.02
N SER A 212 -20.48 -4.72 3.78
CA SER A 212 -20.39 -5.26 5.14
C SER A 212 -20.92 -4.33 6.21
N LYS A 213 -20.53 -3.05 6.22
CA LYS A 213 -20.85 -2.10 7.30
C LYS A 213 -22.15 -1.35 7.04
N THR A 214 -22.34 -0.87 5.81
CA THR A 214 -23.51 -0.04 5.48
C THR A 214 -24.76 -0.91 5.29
N LEU A 215 -24.64 -1.98 4.51
CA LEU A 215 -25.77 -2.87 4.18
C LEU A 215 -25.90 -4.07 5.13
N ASN A 216 -24.87 -4.38 5.94
CA ASN A 216 -24.87 -5.53 6.87
C ASN A 216 -25.08 -6.90 6.19
N CYS A 217 -24.68 -7.05 4.92
CA CYS A 217 -24.92 -8.26 4.15
C CYS A 217 -24.11 -9.49 4.62
N CYS A 218 -23.09 -9.29 5.47
CA CYS A 218 -22.28 -10.39 6.00
C CYS A 218 -22.97 -11.20 7.12
N LYS A 219 -24.13 -10.76 7.63
CA LYS A 219 -24.86 -11.46 8.72
C LYS A 219 -25.39 -12.85 8.35
N LEU A 220 -25.43 -13.22 7.06
CA LEU A 220 -25.75 -14.59 6.63
C LEU A 220 -24.77 -15.66 7.16
N ARG A 221 -23.61 -15.27 7.72
CA ARG A 221 -22.62 -16.19 8.30
C ARG A 221 -22.91 -16.67 9.74
N ILE A 222 -24.01 -16.25 10.36
CA ILE A 222 -24.33 -16.62 11.75
C ILE A 222 -24.72 -18.12 11.86
N SER A 223 -25.36 -18.70 10.85
CA SER A 223 -25.81 -20.10 10.87
C SER A 223 -24.68 -21.14 11.06
N PRO A 224 -23.52 -21.06 10.38
CA PRO A 224 -22.44 -22.03 10.57
C PRO A 224 -21.73 -21.95 11.93
N GLU A 225 -21.80 -20.80 12.63
CA GLU A 225 -21.16 -20.65 13.96
C GLU A 225 -21.85 -21.50 15.02
N VAL A 226 -23.19 -21.57 14.99
CA VAL A 226 -23.98 -22.37 15.94
C VAL A 226 -23.67 -23.86 15.80
N VAL A 227 -23.56 -24.36 14.57
CA VAL A 227 -23.22 -25.77 14.29
C VAL A 227 -21.79 -26.10 14.74
N PHE A 228 -20.86 -25.16 14.55
CA PHE A 228 -19.49 -25.30 15.03
C PHE A 228 -19.42 -25.36 16.56
N LEU A 229 -20.09 -24.45 17.26
CA LEU A 229 -20.12 -24.45 18.73
C LEU A 229 -20.73 -25.72 19.31
N PHE A 230 -21.80 -26.23 18.69
CA PHE A 230 -22.44 -27.48 19.11
C PHE A 230 -21.50 -28.69 18.93
N SER A 231 -20.83 -28.80 17.78
CA SER A 231 -19.91 -29.90 17.51
C SER A 231 -18.64 -29.84 18.38
N ALA A 232 -18.08 -28.65 18.58
CA ALA A 232 -16.96 -28.42 19.50
C ALA A 232 -17.34 -28.78 20.95
N GLY A 233 -18.53 -28.39 21.38
CA GLY A 233 -19.08 -28.78 22.68
C GLY A 233 -19.16 -30.29 22.84
N LEU A 234 -19.80 -30.98 21.89
CA LEU A 234 -19.92 -32.44 21.91
C LEU A 234 -18.56 -33.14 22.03
N ILE A 235 -17.58 -32.73 21.21
CA ILE A 235 -16.22 -33.29 21.22
C ILE A 235 -15.53 -33.04 22.57
N SER A 236 -15.71 -31.85 23.15
CA SER A 236 -15.15 -31.50 24.45
C SER A 236 -15.73 -32.32 25.61
N PHE A 237 -16.99 -32.77 25.50
CA PHE A 237 -17.62 -33.63 26.51
C PHE A 237 -17.27 -35.13 26.37
N LEU A 238 -16.78 -35.59 25.22
CA LEU A 238 -16.42 -37.01 25.01
C LEU A 238 -15.39 -37.55 26.03
N PRO A 239 -14.28 -36.84 26.36
CA PRO A 239 -13.35 -37.29 27.38
C PRO A 239 -13.98 -37.41 28.77
N LEU A 240 -14.86 -36.48 29.14
CA LEU A 240 -15.58 -36.53 30.42
C LEU A 240 -16.48 -37.75 30.49
N ILE A 241 -17.24 -38.01 29.43
CA ILE A 241 -18.10 -39.19 29.33
C ILE A 241 -17.25 -40.48 29.36
N PHE A 242 -16.09 -40.50 28.70
CA PHE A 242 -15.16 -41.63 28.74
C PHE A 242 -14.63 -41.90 30.16
N TYR A 243 -14.17 -40.87 30.87
CA TYR A 243 -13.69 -41.07 32.25
C TYR A 243 -14.81 -41.47 33.21
N MET A 244 -16.02 -40.92 33.02
CA MET A 244 -17.19 -41.33 33.80
C MET A 244 -17.61 -42.77 33.48
N SER A 245 -17.61 -43.20 32.22
CA SER A 245 -17.93 -44.58 31.85
C SER A 245 -16.88 -45.56 32.37
N VAL A 246 -15.59 -45.21 32.35
CA VAL A 246 -14.54 -46.01 33.01
C VAL A 246 -14.77 -46.10 34.53
N ARG A 247 -15.20 -45.01 35.17
CA ARG A 247 -15.43 -44.97 36.63
C ARG A 247 -16.66 -45.76 37.07
N TYR A 248 -17.77 -45.68 36.33
CA TYR A 248 -19.07 -46.23 36.73
C TYR A 248 -19.45 -47.53 36.00
N CYS A 249 -18.98 -47.73 34.76
CA CYS A 249 -19.24 -48.92 33.94
C CYS A 249 -18.00 -49.79 33.72
N GLY A 250 -16.82 -49.38 34.22
CA GLY A 250 -15.68 -50.27 34.29
C GLY A 250 -16.05 -51.49 35.14
N PRO A 251 -15.85 -52.73 34.64
CA PRO A 251 -16.03 -53.89 35.50
C PRO A 251 -15.15 -53.68 36.73
N ILE A 252 -15.70 -53.96 37.91
CA ILE A 252 -14.88 -54.35 39.06
C ILE A 252 -14.10 -55.56 38.55
N ARG A 253 -12.95 -55.34 37.91
CA ARG A 253 -12.00 -56.40 37.65
C ARG A 253 -11.56 -56.76 39.05
N ASP A 254 -12.08 -57.88 39.54
CA ASP A 254 -11.47 -58.60 40.63
C ASP A 254 -9.97 -58.50 40.39
N LEU A 255 -9.29 -57.77 41.28
CA LEU A 255 -7.85 -57.64 41.25
C LEU A 255 -7.34 -59.09 41.13
N PRO A 256 -6.60 -59.48 40.07
CA PRO A 256 -6.10 -60.84 40.01
C PRO A 256 -5.33 -61.04 41.32
N LYS A 257 -5.71 -62.07 42.10
CA LYS A 257 -5.13 -62.42 43.41
C LYS A 257 -3.59 -62.61 43.39
N VAL A 258 -2.97 -62.42 42.22
CA VAL A 258 -1.54 -62.50 41.94
C VAL A 258 -0.75 -61.29 42.48
N LEU A 259 -1.38 -60.15 42.77
CA LEU A 259 -0.73 -59.03 43.50
C LEU A 259 -1.04 -59.03 45.00
N ARG A 260 -1.36 -60.19 45.58
CA ARG A 260 -1.56 -60.36 47.03
C ARG A 260 -0.42 -61.14 47.70
N GLU A 261 0.82 -60.92 47.26
CA GLU A 261 1.96 -61.07 48.15
C GLU A 261 2.56 -59.69 48.43
N SER A 262 2.15 -59.10 49.56
CA SER A 262 2.91 -58.00 50.13
C SER A 262 4.26 -58.56 50.58
N ARG A 263 5.34 -58.26 49.85
CA ARG A 263 6.73 -58.53 50.28
C ARG A 263 6.99 -58.03 51.72
N PHE A 264 6.22 -57.04 52.17
CA PHE A 264 6.18 -56.52 53.53
C PHE A 264 5.88 -57.58 54.61
N LYS A 265 5.01 -58.55 54.34
CA LYS A 265 4.71 -59.65 55.30
C LYS A 265 5.89 -60.63 55.43
N GLN A 266 6.61 -60.91 54.34
CA GLN A 266 7.82 -61.75 54.39
C GLN A 266 8.96 -61.07 55.15
N THR A 267 9.12 -59.74 55.03
CA THR A 267 10.13 -59.00 55.79
C THR A 267 9.83 -58.99 57.29
N ILE A 268 8.57 -58.81 57.68
CA ILE A 268 8.19 -58.83 59.11
C ILE A 268 8.41 -60.23 59.72
N LEU A 269 7.99 -61.31 59.04
CA LEU A 269 8.19 -62.67 59.54
C LEU A 269 9.68 -63.03 59.68
N ARG A 270 10.54 -62.57 58.75
CA ARG A 270 12.00 -62.74 58.91
C ARG A 270 12.57 -61.95 60.08
N SER A 271 12.07 -60.75 60.36
CA SER A 271 12.54 -59.92 61.47
C SER A 271 12.09 -60.41 62.86
N VAL A 272 10.98 -61.17 62.90
CA VAL A 272 10.47 -61.78 64.14
C VAL A 272 11.26 -63.05 64.47
N ASN A 273 11.54 -63.91 63.47
CA ASN A 273 12.37 -65.10 63.68
C ASN A 273 13.84 -64.79 64.02
N SER A 274 14.38 -63.63 63.64
CA SER A 274 15.76 -63.23 63.98
C SER A 274 15.90 -62.64 65.39
N ARG A 275 14.86 -62.67 66.22
CA ARG A 275 14.90 -62.20 67.63
C ARG A 275 14.71 -63.34 68.66
N GLU A 276 14.58 -64.58 68.20
CA GLU A 276 14.44 -65.76 69.08
C GLU A 276 15.66 -66.70 69.06
N ASP A 277 16.78 -66.30 68.44
CA ASP A 277 18.10 -66.94 68.58
C ASP A 277 19.12 -65.98 69.20
#